data_AF-A0A759H6E3-F1
#
_entry.id   AF-A0A759H6E3-F1
#
_cell.length_a   1.000
_cell.length_b   1.000
_cell.length_c   1.000
_cell.angle_alpha   90.00
_cell.angle_beta   90.00
_cell.angle_gamma   90.00
#
_symmetry.space_group_name_H-M   'P 1'
#
loop_
_entity.id
_entity.type
_entity.pdbx_description
1 polymer ?
#
loop_
_entity_poly.entity_id
_entity_poly.type
_entity_poly.pdbx_seq_one_letter_code
_entity_poly.pdbx_strand_id
1 'polypeptide(L)'
;MLPTQYVKPFVAGGKSDANDAAAICMAVTRRDIHPVPVKSAEQQSLQSLHRMWEKSIQERTAKSNQIRSVFFEEGHIFPAGLFYLRKGILTLVDNGEAMLTSILRRLGKKYLDQMVALKV
;
A
#
# COMPACT_ATOMS: atom_id res chain seq x y z
N MET A 1 1.32 20.29 18.88
CA MET A 1 1.60 20.54 17.44
C MET A 1 0.60 21.53 16.88
N LEU A 2 0.96 22.34 15.87
CA LEU A 2 -0.02 23.18 15.17
C LEU A 2 -0.71 22.39 14.05
N PRO A 3 -2.02 22.61 13.79
CA PRO A 3 -2.66 22.01 12.63
C PRO A 3 -2.05 22.53 11.32
N THR A 4 -1.66 21.63 10.43
CA THR A 4 -0.96 21.96 9.17
C THR A 4 -1.74 22.92 8.28
N GLN A 5 -3.08 22.81 8.27
CA GLN A 5 -3.97 23.69 7.52
C GLN A 5 -3.82 25.17 7.89
N TYR A 6 -3.46 25.48 9.14
CA TYR A 6 -3.25 26.86 9.60
C TYR A 6 -1.80 27.31 9.47
N VAL A 7 -0.84 26.40 9.28
CA VAL A 7 0.57 26.75 9.04
C VAL A 7 0.81 27.05 7.56
N LYS A 8 0.16 26.29 6.66
CA LYS A 8 0.33 26.38 5.20
C LYS A 8 0.24 27.82 4.61
N PRO A 9 -0.69 28.70 5.05
CA PRO A 9 -0.78 30.07 4.54
C PRO A 9 0.44 30.95 4.87
N PHE A 10 1.26 30.57 5.85
CA PHE A 10 2.44 31.34 6.29
C PHE A 10 3.74 30.88 5.60
N VAL A 11 3.70 29.84 4.76
CA VAL A 11 4.87 29.37 4.02
C VAL A 11 5.16 30.34 2.88
N ALA A 12 6.28 31.07 2.98
CA ALA A 12 6.72 32.00 1.95
C ALA A 12 7.65 31.29 0.94
N GLY A 13 7.32 31.38 -0.36
CA GLY A 13 8.14 30.82 -1.43
C GLY A 13 8.01 29.30 -1.62
N GLY A 14 9.05 28.68 -2.17
CA GLY A 14 9.10 27.24 -2.43
C GLY A 14 9.28 26.40 -1.15
N LYS A 15 9.05 25.08 -1.28
CA LYS A 15 9.24 24.13 -0.18
C LYS A 15 10.70 24.09 0.25
N SER A 16 10.98 24.58 1.46
CA SER A 16 12.27 24.43 2.14
C SER A 16 12.04 24.34 3.64
N ASP A 17 12.91 23.60 4.35
CA ASP A 17 12.77 23.41 5.80
C ASP A 17 12.88 24.75 6.55
N ALA A 18 13.65 25.70 6.03
CA ALA A 18 13.76 27.05 6.59
C ALA A 18 12.44 27.83 6.49
N ASN A 19 11.75 27.75 5.36
CA ASN A 19 10.45 28.40 5.15
C ASN A 19 9.36 27.75 6.01
N ASP A 20 9.40 26.41 6.15
CA ASP A 20 8.46 25.67 7.00
C ASP A 20 8.65 26.02 8.49
N ALA A 21 9.90 26.13 8.97
CA ALA A 21 10.20 26.56 10.33
C ALA A 21 9.72 28.01 10.58
N ALA A 22 9.98 28.93 9.64
CA ALA A 22 9.51 30.30 9.73
C ALA A 22 7.97 30.39 9.75
N ALA A 23 7.29 29.60 8.91
CA ALA A 23 5.84 29.52 8.87
C ALA A 23 5.25 29.00 10.20
N ILE A 24 5.86 27.98 10.81
CA ILE A 24 5.46 27.49 12.13
C ILE A 24 5.64 28.58 13.18
N CYS A 25 6.79 29.27 13.22
CA CYS A 25 7.04 30.36 14.15
C CYS A 25 6.00 31.49 14.01
N MET A 26 5.67 31.87 12.76
CA MET A 26 4.62 32.86 12.51
C MET A 26 3.25 32.37 12.99
N ALA A 27 2.88 31.13 12.66
CA ALA A 27 1.59 30.56 13.05
C ALA A 27 1.44 30.41 14.58
N VAL A 28 2.50 30.09 15.32
CA VAL A 28 2.47 29.96 16.80
C VAL A 28 2.07 31.27 17.48
N THR A 29 2.38 32.43 16.88
CA THR A 29 2.04 33.73 17.47
C THR A 29 0.54 34.07 17.39
N ARG A 30 -0.23 33.33 16.58
CA ARG A 30 -1.65 33.60 16.39
C ARG A 30 -2.51 33.01 17.50
N ARG A 31 -3.32 33.86 18.14
CA ARG A 31 -4.20 33.48 19.26
C ARG A 31 -5.40 32.62 18.85
N ASP A 32 -5.79 32.64 17.58
CA ASP A 32 -6.92 31.87 17.05
C ASP A 32 -6.54 30.46 16.59
N ILE A 33 -5.25 30.14 16.50
CA ILE A 33 -4.78 28.79 16.15
C ILE A 33 -4.64 27.95 17.41
N HIS A 34 -5.55 26.99 17.59
CA HIS A 34 -5.51 26.07 18.71
C HIS A 34 -4.55 24.91 18.44
N PRO A 35 -3.61 24.60 19.36
CA PRO A 35 -2.68 23.50 19.18
C PRO A 35 -3.38 22.15 19.33
N VAL A 36 -2.99 21.20 18.47
CA VAL A 36 -3.38 19.79 18.58
C VAL A 36 -2.47 19.09 19.59
N PRO A 37 -3.02 18.26 20.50
CA PRO A 37 -2.20 17.46 21.39
C PRO A 37 -1.25 16.54 20.60
N VAL A 38 -0.06 16.33 21.15
CA VAL A 38 0.86 15.32 20.63
C VAL A 38 0.24 13.96 20.90
N LYS A 39 0.26 13.07 19.90
CA LYS A 39 -0.27 11.71 20.04
C LYS A 39 0.49 10.98 21.14
N SER A 40 -0.22 10.20 21.95
CA SER A 40 0.44 9.24 22.85
C SER A 40 1.16 8.17 22.05
N ALA A 41 2.14 7.50 22.67
CA ALA A 41 2.85 6.39 22.06
C ALA A 41 1.91 5.25 21.63
N GLU A 42 0.84 5.01 22.39
CA GLU A 42 -0.21 4.04 22.07
C GLU A 42 -1.01 4.47 20.83
N GLN A 43 -1.43 5.74 20.76
CA GLN A 43 -2.15 6.28 19.60
C GLN A 43 -1.30 6.24 18.32
N GLN A 44 0.00 6.53 18.44
CA GLN A 44 0.93 6.45 17.32
C GLN A 44 1.14 5.00 16.86
N SER A 45 1.24 4.05 17.80
CA SER A 45 1.36 2.62 17.51
C SER A 45 0.10 2.09 16.80
N LEU A 46 -1.09 2.44 17.29
CA LEU A 46 -2.35 2.08 16.67
C LEU A 46 -2.46 2.61 15.23
N GLN A 47 -2.11 3.89 15.02
CA GLN A 47 -2.09 4.48 13.68
C GLN A 47 -1.09 3.76 12.75
N SER A 48 0.07 3.38 13.27
CA SER A 48 1.09 2.65 12.50
C SER A 48 0.58 1.27 12.07
N LEU A 49 -0.08 0.55 12.98
CA LEU A 49 -0.71 -0.74 12.69
C LEU A 49 -1.77 -0.62 11.59
N HIS A 50 -2.67 0.36 11.67
CA HIS A 50 -3.66 0.61 10.61
C HIS A 50 -3.01 0.84 9.24
N ARG A 51 -1.94 1.66 9.19
CA ARG A 51 -1.20 1.92 7.95
C ARG A 51 -0.52 0.68 7.41
N MET A 52 0.05 -0.16 8.28
CA MET A 52 0.68 -1.41 7.87
C MET A 52 -0.35 -2.37 7.26
N TRP A 53 -1.54 -2.48 7.84
CA TRP A 53 -2.63 -3.28 7.28
C TRP A 53 -3.10 -2.76 5.93
N GLU A 54 -3.36 -1.46 5.82
CA GLU A 54 -3.76 -0.85 4.56
C GLU A 54 -2.72 -1.09 3.46
N LYS A 55 -1.43 -0.87 3.77
CA LYS A 55 -0.33 -1.13 2.85
C LYS A 55 -0.25 -2.60 2.45
N SER A 56 -0.43 -3.52 3.40
CA SER A 56 -0.44 -4.96 3.12
C SER A 56 -1.58 -5.34 2.15
N ILE A 57 -2.77 -4.76 2.31
CA ILE A 57 -3.90 -4.96 1.40
C ILE A 57 -3.59 -4.42 0.00
N GLN A 58 -3.01 -3.22 -0.08
CA GLN A 58 -2.60 -2.61 -1.35
C GLN A 58 -1.53 -3.46 -2.06
N GLU A 59 -0.48 -3.87 -1.36
CA GLU A 59 0.58 -4.73 -1.89
C GLU A 59 0.04 -6.08 -2.38
N ARG A 60 -0.85 -6.71 -1.61
CA ARG A 60 -1.53 -7.96 -2.00
C ARG A 60 -2.32 -7.78 -3.31
N THR A 61 -3.04 -6.66 -3.43
CA THR A 61 -3.85 -6.35 -4.61
C THR A 61 -2.98 -6.07 -5.83
N ALA A 62 -1.95 -5.23 -5.67
CA ALA A 62 -1.00 -4.89 -6.74
C ALA A 62 -0.29 -6.15 -7.27
N LYS A 63 0.17 -7.02 -6.36
CA LYS A 63 0.81 -8.28 -6.72
C LYS A 63 -0.12 -9.26 -7.44
N SER A 64 -1.38 -9.34 -7.01
CA SER A 64 -2.41 -10.13 -7.69
C SER A 64 -2.63 -9.63 -9.12
N ASN A 65 -2.68 -8.31 -9.30
CA ASN A 65 -2.85 -7.72 -10.63
C ASN A 65 -1.61 -7.93 -11.51
N GLN A 66 -0.40 -7.81 -10.96
CA GLN A 66 0.84 -8.10 -11.67
C GLN A 66 0.86 -9.56 -12.16
N ILE A 67 0.54 -10.51 -11.29
CA ILE A 67 0.47 -11.93 -11.67
C ILE A 67 -0.58 -12.15 -12.74
N ARG A 68 -1.77 -11.55 -12.60
CA ARG A 68 -2.81 -11.64 -13.65
C ARG A 68 -2.30 -11.12 -14.99
N SER A 69 -1.54 -10.02 -15.00
CA SER A 69 -0.94 -9.46 -16.23
C SER A 69 0.05 -10.42 -16.88
N VAL A 70 0.96 -11.01 -16.10
CA VAL A 70 1.97 -11.94 -16.63
C VAL A 70 1.34 -13.18 -17.24
N PHE A 71 0.32 -13.74 -16.59
CA PHE A 71 -0.41 -14.88 -17.16
C PHE A 71 -1.25 -14.50 -18.39
N PHE A 72 -1.78 -13.26 -18.43
CA PHE A 72 -2.53 -12.74 -19.56
C PHE A 72 -1.66 -12.59 -20.81
N GLU A 73 -0.41 -12.14 -20.68
CA GLU A 73 0.56 -12.05 -21.79
C GLU A 73 0.80 -13.40 -22.47
N GLU A 74 0.67 -14.49 -21.71
CA GLU A 74 0.81 -15.87 -22.17
C GLU A 74 -0.53 -16.52 -22.56
N GLY A 75 -1.59 -15.70 -22.68
CA GLY A 75 -2.92 -16.12 -23.13
C GLY A 75 -3.84 -16.70 -22.04
N HIS A 76 -3.42 -16.71 -20.78
CA HIS A 76 -4.23 -17.21 -19.67
C HIS A 76 -4.99 -16.09 -18.97
N ILE A 77 -6.31 -16.03 -19.21
CA ILE A 77 -7.18 -14.97 -18.69
C ILE A 77 -7.86 -15.43 -17.40
N PHE A 78 -7.76 -14.60 -16.36
CA PHE A 78 -8.45 -14.82 -15.08
C PHE A 78 -9.41 -13.68 -14.75
N PRO A 79 -10.59 -13.97 -14.17
CA PRO A 79 -11.50 -12.94 -13.69
C PRO A 79 -10.87 -12.02 -12.63
N ALA A 80 -11.48 -10.84 -12.46
CA ALA A 80 -11.15 -9.94 -11.37
C ALA A 80 -11.46 -10.59 -10.01
N GLY A 81 -10.67 -10.24 -8.99
CA GLY A 81 -10.82 -10.76 -7.64
C GLY A 81 -9.77 -11.81 -7.25
N LEU A 82 -9.38 -11.78 -5.97
CA LEU A 82 -8.30 -12.60 -5.43
C LEU A 82 -8.67 -14.09 -5.41
N PHE A 83 -9.91 -14.41 -5.04
CA PHE A 83 -10.40 -15.79 -4.97
C PHE A 83 -10.31 -16.48 -6.34
N TYR A 84 -10.84 -15.84 -7.38
CA TYR A 84 -10.84 -16.39 -8.74
C TYR A 84 -9.44 -16.57 -9.30
N LEU A 85 -8.56 -15.58 -9.09
CA LEU A 85 -7.16 -15.67 -9.50
C LEU A 85 -6.43 -16.82 -8.81
N ARG A 86 -6.57 -16.95 -7.48
CA ARG A 86 -5.93 -18.02 -6.71
C ARG A 86 -6.42 -19.40 -7.16
N LYS A 87 -7.73 -19.58 -7.29
CA LYS A 87 -8.33 -20.83 -7.73
C LYS A 87 -7.87 -21.18 -9.16
N GLY A 88 -7.92 -20.22 -10.07
CA GLY A 88 -7.51 -20.40 -11.46
C GLY A 88 -6.03 -20.77 -11.62
N ILE A 89 -5.14 -20.07 -10.91
CA ILE A 89 -3.70 -20.40 -10.94
C ILE A 89 -3.44 -21.79 -10.37
N LEU A 90 -4.06 -22.15 -9.24
CA LEU A 90 -3.93 -23.48 -8.66
C LEU A 90 -4.34 -24.56 -9.67
N THR A 91 -5.52 -24.44 -10.27
CA THR A 91 -6.01 -25.41 -11.26
C THR A 91 -5.11 -25.50 -12.49
N LEU A 92 -4.56 -24.38 -12.95
CA LEU A 92 -3.71 -24.35 -14.14
C LEU A 92 -2.32 -24.94 -13.88
N VAL A 93 -1.74 -24.61 -12.72
CA VAL A 93 -0.39 -25.04 -12.30
C VAL A 93 -0.35 -26.51 -11.89
N ASP A 94 -1.47 -27.07 -11.43
CA ASP A 94 -1.58 -28.50 -11.10
C ASP A 94 -1.96 -29.35 -12.32
N ASN A 95 -2.46 -28.72 -13.40
CA ASN A 95 -2.72 -29.42 -14.66
C ASN A 95 -1.41 -29.67 -15.42
N GLY A 96 -0.97 -30.94 -15.47
CA GLY A 96 0.24 -31.38 -16.18
C GLY A 96 0.16 -31.25 -17.69
N GLU A 97 -1.04 -31.21 -18.27
CA GLU A 97 -1.28 -31.07 -19.71
C GLU A 97 -1.42 -29.61 -20.14
N ALA A 98 -1.53 -28.67 -19.19
CA ALA A 98 -1.61 -27.25 -19.51
C ALA A 98 -0.32 -26.77 -20.19
N MET A 99 -0.47 -26.07 -21.32
CA MET A 99 0.62 -25.42 -22.04
C MET A 99 1.14 -24.22 -21.24
N LEU A 100 1.92 -24.51 -20.20
CA LEU A 100 2.61 -23.54 -19.37
C LEU A 100 4.12 -23.76 -19.50
N THR A 101 4.86 -22.67 -19.68
CA THR A 101 6.31 -22.71 -19.53
C THR A 101 6.70 -23.12 -18.11
N SER A 102 7.85 -23.78 -17.95
CA SER A 102 8.35 -24.19 -16.64
C SER A 102 8.54 -23.00 -15.69
N ILE A 103 8.95 -21.85 -16.23
CA ILE A 103 9.12 -20.59 -15.50
C ILE A 103 7.78 -20.08 -14.99
N LEU A 104 6.76 -19.99 -15.85
CA LEU A 104 5.44 -19.49 -15.46
C LEU A 104 4.76 -20.39 -14.43
N ARG A 105 4.92 -21.72 -14.58
CA ARG A 105 4.45 -22.70 -13.59
C ARG A 105 5.11 -22.48 -12.22
N ARG A 106 6.43 -22.28 -12.19
CA ARG A 106 7.17 -21.98 -10.95
C ARG A 106 6.75 -20.64 -10.34
N LEU A 107 6.53 -19.61 -11.16
CA LEU A 107 6.04 -18.32 -10.72
C LEU A 107 4.66 -18.43 -10.06
N GLY A 108 3.74 -19.17 -10.69
CA GLY A 108 2.41 -19.46 -10.14
C GLY A 108 2.47 -20.15 -8.78
N LYS A 109 3.30 -21.21 -8.64
CA LYS A 109 3.52 -21.88 -7.34
C LYS A 109 4.03 -20.91 -6.27
N LYS A 110 5.07 -20.13 -6.59
CA LYS A 110 5.64 -19.14 -5.67
C LYS A 110 4.60 -18.09 -5.24
N TYR A 111 3.74 -17.65 -6.15
CA TYR A 111 2.65 -16.74 -5.82
C TYR A 111 1.64 -17.38 -4.85
N LEU A 112 1.24 -18.63 -5.09
CA LEU A 112 0.32 -19.35 -4.21
C LEU A 112 0.89 -19.52 -2.79
N ASP A 113 2.18 -19.84 -2.67
CA ASP A 113 2.87 -19.94 -1.37
C ASP A 113 2.84 -18.60 -0.62
N GLN A 114 3.14 -17.50 -1.33
CA GLN A 114 3.11 -16.16 -0.76
C GLN A 114 1.70 -15.74 -0.34
N MET A 115 0.66 -16.17 -1.06
CA MET A 115 -0.74 -15.92 -0.69
C MET A 115 -1.18 -16.70 0.55
N VAL A 116 -0.56 -17.85 0.84
CA VAL A 116 -0.80 -18.60 2.09
C VAL A 116 -0.15 -17.88 3.27
N ALA A 117 1.09 -17.40 3.10
CA ALA A 117 1.83 -16.68 4.14
C ALA A 117 1.18 -15.34 4.53
N LEU A 118 0.39 -14.73 3.62
CA LEU A 118 -0.31 -13.46 3.85
C LEU A 118 -1.75 -13.62 4.38
N LYS A 119 -2.13 -14.80 4.89
CA LYS A 119 -3.38 -14.98 5.64
C LYS A 119 -3.23 -14.34 7.02
N VAL A 120 -3.56 -13.04 7.11
CA VAL A 120 -4.01 -12.37 8.33
C VAL A 120 -5.52 -12.22 8.22
#